data_AF-A0A7V5S6Z9-F1
#
_entry.id   AF-A0A7V5S6Z9-F1
#
_cell.length_a   1.000
_cell.length_b   1.000
_cell.length_c   1.000
_cell.angle_alpha   90.00
_cell.angle_beta   90.00
_cell.angle_gamma   90.00
#
_symmetry.space_group_name_H-M   'P 1'
#
loop_
_entity.id
_entity.type
_entity.pdbx_description
1 polymer ?
#
loop_
_entity_poly.entity_id
_entity_poly.type
_entity_poly.pdbx_seq_one_letter_code
_entity_poly.pdbx_strand_id
1 'polypeptide(L)' 'MRDKVVGFLREVRGEFRRITWPSRAEIIGLTALVLLIIVALSLYVWVWDFIFQRLIAFLLGQ' A
#
# COMPACT_ATOMS: atom_id res chain seq x y z
N MET A 1 19.55 19.32 33.01
CA MET A 1 18.45 18.54 32.37
C MET A 1 18.13 19.05 30.96
N ARG A 2 18.04 20.38 30.75
CA ARG A 2 17.83 20.99 29.42
C ARG A 2 18.92 20.65 28.39
N ASP A 3 20.18 20.55 28.81
CA ASP A 3 21.30 20.25 27.91
C ASP A 3 21.23 18.86 27.28
N LYS A 4 20.65 17.88 28.00
CA LYS A 4 20.43 16.51 27.48
C LYS A 4 19.40 16.48 26.35
N VAL A 5 18.35 17.29 26.45
CA VAL A 5 17.28 17.37 25.43
C VAL A 5 17.78 18.03 24.16
N VAL A 6 18.59 19.09 24.28
CA VAL A 6 19.19 19.78 23.14
C VAL A 6 20.22 18.88 22.44
N GLY A 7 21.01 18.12 23.19
CA GLY A 7 21.92 17.10 22.64
C GLY A 7 21.17 16.01 21.88
N PHE A 8 20.10 15.46 22.47
CA PHE A 8 19.27 14.42 21.86
C PHE A 8 18.61 14.89 20.54
N LEU A 9 18.05 16.11 20.51
CA LEU A 9 17.47 16.67 19.27
C LEU A 9 18.50 16.88 18.16
N ARG A 10 19.75 17.19 18.52
CA ARG A 10 20.84 17.36 17.56
C ARG A 10 21.30 16.01 16.98
N GLU A 11 21.35 14.97 17.79
CA GLU A 11 21.61 13.59 17.34
C GLU A 11 20.50 13.07 16.42
N VAL A 12 19.23 13.24 16.83
CA VAL A 12 18.06 12.86 16.01
C VAL A 12 18.08 13.57 14.66
N ARG A 13 18.43 14.86 14.61
CA ARG A 13 18.55 15.61 13.34
C ARG A 13 19.68 15.09 12.46
N GLY A 14 20.77 14.60 13.06
CA GLY A 14 21.88 13.96 12.35
C GLY A 14 21.46 12.65 11.70
N GLU A 15 20.68 11.83 12.41
CA GLU A 15 20.19 10.54 11.93
C GLU A 15 19.06 10.69 10.89
N PHE A 16 18.18 11.67 11.08
CA PHE A 16 17.15 12.03 10.09
C PHE A 16 17.74 12.43 8.73
N ARG A 17 18.98 12.90 8.70
CA ARG A 17 19.69 13.24 7.46
C ARG A 17 20.19 12.02 6.68
N ARG A 18 20.30 10.86 7.34
CA ARG A 18 20.57 9.57 6.70
C ARG A 18 19.32 8.96 6.07
N ILE A 19 18.14 9.52 6.34
CA ILE A 19 16.89 9.07 5.72
C ILE A 19 16.88 9.55 4.28
N THR A 20 17.18 8.64 3.36
CA THR A 20 16.96 8.80 1.94
C THR A 20 15.46 8.79 1.68
N TRP A 21 14.85 9.97 1.68
CA TRP A 21 13.47 10.13 1.26
C TRP A 21 13.34 9.76 -0.22
N PRO A 22 12.36 8.93 -0.58
CA PRO A 22 12.14 8.55 -1.97
C PRO A 22 11.83 9.79 -2.81
N SER A 23 12.24 9.75 -4.07
CA SER A 23 11.97 10.84 -5.00
C SER A 23 10.46 10.94 -5.28
N ARG A 24 9.97 12.14 -5.64
CA ARG A 24 8.55 12.32 -6.00
C ARG A 24 8.12 11.39 -7.15
N ALA A 25 9.04 11.12 -8.09
CA ALA A 25 8.81 10.21 -9.21
C ALA A 25 8.65 8.76 -8.74
N GLU A 26 9.46 8.33 -7.78
CA GLU A 26 9.39 6.98 -7.19
C GLU A 26 8.05 6.77 -6.46
N ILE A 27 7.60 7.75 -5.68
CA ILE A 27 6.31 7.68 -4.98
C ILE A 27 5.15 7.52 -5.98
N ILE A 28 5.15 8.29 -7.06
CA ILE A 28 4.13 8.20 -8.11
C ILE A 28 4.19 6.84 -8.81
N GLY A 29 5.39 6.35 -9.14
CA GLY A 29 5.56 5.03 -9.77
C GLY A 29 5.06 3.89 -8.90
N LEU A 30 5.41 3.90 -7.61
CA LEU A 30 4.95 2.91 -6.64
C LEU A 30 3.42 2.95 -6.45
N THR A 31 2.84 4.15 -6.36
CA THR A 31 1.39 4.31 -6.20
C THR A 31 0.64 3.81 -7.44
N ALA A 32 1.13 4.13 -8.65
CA ALA A 32 0.55 3.67 -9.90
C ALA A 32 0.60 2.14 -10.03
N LEU A 33 1.72 1.52 -9.64
CA LEU A 33 1.86 0.07 -9.61
C LEU A 33 0.86 -0.58 -8.65
N VAL A 34 0.72 -0.02 -7.44
CA VAL A 34 -0.24 -0.54 -6.45
C VAL A 34 -1.68 -0.43 -6.98
N LEU A 35 -2.05 0.69 -7.60
CA LEU A 35 -3.37 0.85 -8.21
C LEU A 35 -3.63 -0.18 -9.31
N LEU A 36 -2.65 -0.44 -10.17
CA LEU A 36 -2.75 -1.47 -11.21
C LEU A 36 -3.00 -2.86 -10.60
N ILE A 37 -2.25 -3.22 -9.56
CA ILE A 37 -2.40 -4.51 -8.88
C ILE A 37 -3.76 -4.63 -8.22
N ILE A 38 -4.25 -3.58 -7.55
CA ILE A 38 -5.58 -3.56 -6.93
C ILE A 38 -6.65 -3.79 -7.99
N VAL A 39 -6.61 -3.07 -9.11
CA VAL A 39 -7.58 -3.25 -10.20
C VAL A 39 -7.55 -4.68 -10.75
N ALA A 40 -6.36 -5.25 -10.97
CA ALA A 40 -6.21 -6.62 -11.44
C ALA A 40 -6.79 -7.65 -10.45
N LEU A 41 -6.50 -7.49 -9.15
CA LEU A 41 -7.02 -8.37 -8.10
C LEU A 41 -8.54 -8.23 -7.94
N SER A 42 -9.08 -7.01 -7.99
CA SER A 42 -10.52 -6.77 -7.94
C SER A 42 -11.24 -7.44 -9.10
N LEU A 43 -10.71 -7.34 -10.32
CA LEU A 43 -11.26 -8.04 -11.49
C LEU A 43 -11.18 -9.56 -11.31
N TYR A 44 -10.05 -10.08 -10.82
CA TYR A 44 -9.89 -11.50 -10.56
C TYR A 44 -10.94 -12.03 -9.58
N VAL A 45 -11.13 -11.36 -8.44
CA VAL A 45 -12.14 -11.75 -7.43
C VAL A 45 -13.55 -11.61 -8.01
N TRP A 46 -13.84 -10.53 -8.73
CA TRP A 46 -15.16 -10.32 -9.35
C TRP A 46 -15.55 -11.43 -10.33
N VAL A 47 -14.59 -11.94 -11.12
CA VAL A 47 -14.81 -13.09 -12.00
C VAL A 47 -15.20 -14.32 -11.21
N TRP A 48 -14.51 -14.61 -10.10
CA TRP A 48 -14.83 -15.74 -9.24
C TRP A 48 -16.19 -15.59 -8.56
N ASP A 49 -16.51 -14.41 -8.05
CA ASP A 49 -17.84 -14.13 -7.47
C ASP A 49 -18.95 -14.40 -8.48
N PHE A 50 -18.76 -13.97 -9.73
CA PHE A 50 -19.72 -14.20 -10.80
C PHE A 50 -19.89 -15.68 -11.16
N ILE A 51 -18.80 -16.44 -11.22
CA ILE A 51 -18.82 -17.89 -11.45
C ILE A 51 -19.57 -18.58 -10.31
N PHE A 52 -19.24 -18.25 -9.06
CA PHE A 52 -19.88 -18.87 -7.90
C PHE A 52 -21.35 -18.51 -7.80
N GLN A 53 -21.75 -17.26 -8.06
CA GLN A 53 -23.16 -16.85 -8.10
C GLN A 53 -23.95 -17.67 -9.13
N ARG A 54 -23.41 -17.84 -10.34
CA ARG A 54 -24.06 -18.65 -11.39
C ARG A 54 -24.12 -20.12 -11.03
N LEU A 55 -23.04 -20.67 -10.47
CA LEU A 55 -22.98 -22.08 -10.07
C LEU A 55 -23.98 -22.36 -8.95
N ILE A 56 -24.04 -21.49 -7.95
CA ILE A 56 -24.98 -21.60 -6.83
C ILE A 56 -26.41 -21.46 -7.31
N ALA A 57 -26.72 -20.50 -8.20
CA ALA A 57 -28.05 -20.35 -8.79
C ALA A 57 -28.49 -21.64 -9.51
N PHE A 58 -27.60 -22.21 -10.33
CA PHE A 58 -27.84 -23.47 -11.03
C PHE A 58 -28.07 -24.64 -10.06
N LEU A 59 -27.27 -24.75 -8.98
CA LEU A 59 -27.39 -25.81 -7.98
C LEU A 59 -28.65 -25.70 -7.12
N LEU A 60 -29.09 -24.48 -6.81
CA LEU A 60 -30.35 -24.21 -6.10
C LEU A 60 -31.58 -24.44 -6.99
N GLY A 61 -31.38 -24.72 -8.28
CA GLY A 61 -32.46 -25.04 -9.22
C GLY A 61 -33.31 -23.82 -9.62
N GLN A 62 -32.77 -22.60 -9.48
CA GLN A 62 -33.32 -21.38 -10.09
C GLN A 62 -32.77 -21.19 -11.51
#